data_AF-A0A804N4P8-F1
#
_entry.id   AF-A0A804N4P8-F1
#
_cell.length_a   1.000
_cell.length_b   1.000
_cell.length_c   1.000
_cell.angle_alpha   90.00
_cell.angle_beta   90.00
_cell.angle_gamma   90.00
#
_symmetry.space_group_name_H-M   'P 1'
#
loop_
_entity.id
_entity.type
_entity.pdbx_description
1 polymer ?
#
loop_
_entity_poly.entity_id
_entity_poly.type
_entity_poly.pdbx_seq_one_letter_code
_entity_poly.pdbx_strand_id
1 'polypeptide(L)'
;MEASELAKIQRELSRPAFAVGPLHLLSQAPAEQSLHAPDRGCLAWLDDHPPRSVLYVSLGSVACVDRGAFVEMAWGLARSGVSFLWVVRPGLVDGVARAGESRLEGGE
;
A
#
# COMPACT_ATOMS: atom_id res chain seq x y z
N MET A 1 -22.23 -10.15 6.90
CA MET A 1 -21.38 -11.32 6.57
C MET A 1 -20.44 -11.63 7.73
N GLU A 2 -19.68 -10.67 8.24
CA GLU A 2 -18.72 -10.88 9.34
C GLU A 2 -19.33 -11.36 10.67
N ALA A 3 -20.55 -10.94 11.02
CA ALA A 3 -21.19 -11.34 12.28
C ALA A 3 -21.41 -12.86 12.42
N SER A 4 -21.75 -13.54 11.32
CA SER A 4 -21.90 -15.01 11.33
C SER A 4 -20.54 -15.70 11.49
N GLU A 5 -19.48 -15.15 10.90
CA GLU A 5 -18.12 -15.70 11.03
C GLU A 5 -17.61 -15.51 12.46
N LEU A 6 -17.86 -14.35 13.08
CA LEU A 6 -17.55 -14.13 14.48
C LEU A 6 -18.30 -15.11 15.39
N ALA A 7 -19.59 -15.36 15.15
CA ALA A 7 -20.37 -16.33 15.92
C ALA A 7 -19.84 -17.77 15.80
N LYS A 8 -19.35 -18.16 14.61
CA LYS A 8 -18.67 -19.46 14.41
C LYS A 8 -17.38 -19.52 15.21
N ILE A 9 -16.52 -18.50 15.10
CA ILE A 9 -15.25 -18.41 15.84
C ILE A 9 -15.50 -18.47 17.36
N GLN A 10 -16.49 -17.74 17.87
CA GLN A 10 -16.88 -17.75 19.28
C GLN A 10 -17.38 -19.11 19.77
N ARG A 11 -17.98 -19.92 18.88
CA ARG A 11 -18.41 -21.28 19.19
C ARG A 11 -17.26 -22.30 19.13
N GLU A 12 -16.30 -22.10 18.25
CA GLU A 12 -15.20 -23.05 18.01
C GLU A 12 -14.04 -22.87 18.98
N LEU A 13 -13.82 -21.65 19.47
CA LEU A 13 -12.76 -21.35 20.43
C LEU A 13 -13.17 -21.75 21.85
N SER A 14 -12.23 -22.38 22.57
CA SER A 14 -12.39 -22.70 23.99
C SER A 14 -12.34 -21.47 24.91
N ARG A 15 -11.97 -20.30 24.37
CA ARG A 15 -11.90 -19.01 25.07
C ARG A 15 -12.78 -17.98 24.37
N PRO A 16 -13.36 -17.01 25.11
CA PRO A 16 -14.15 -15.94 24.51
C PRO A 16 -13.34 -15.15 23.47
N ALA A 17 -13.96 -14.88 22.33
CA ALA A 17 -13.40 -14.05 21.27
C ALA A 17 -14.20 -12.75 21.13
N PHE A 18 -13.48 -11.63 21.00
CA PHE A 18 -14.06 -10.29 20.92
C PHE A 18 -13.56 -9.57 19.67
N ALA A 19 -14.48 -8.97 18.92
CA ALA A 19 -14.13 -8.07 17.84
C ALA A 19 -13.75 -6.70 18.44
N VAL A 20 -12.45 -6.44 18.56
CA VAL A 20 -11.90 -5.18 19.09
C VAL A 20 -11.30 -4.29 18.00
N GLY A 21 -11.35 -4.74 16.74
CA GLY A 21 -10.89 -3.95 15.59
C GLY A 21 -11.93 -2.92 15.12
N PRO A 22 -11.54 -2.02 14.21
CA PRO A 22 -10.20 -1.84 13.67
C PRO A 22 -9.26 -1.10 14.65
N LEU A 23 -8.17 -1.76 15.05
CA LEU A 23 -7.25 -1.26 16.08
C LEU A 23 -6.54 0.05 15.70
N HIS A 24 -6.38 0.32 14.40
CA HIS A 24 -5.74 1.56 13.92
C HIS A 24 -6.55 2.82 14.23
N LEU A 25 -7.85 2.73 14.57
CA LEU A 25 -8.63 3.88 14.99
C LEU A 25 -8.33 4.30 16.45
N LEU A 26 -7.71 3.41 17.23
CA LEU A 26 -7.32 3.69 18.61
C LEU A 26 -5.96 4.39 18.71
N SER A 27 -5.17 4.40 17.64
CA SER A 27 -3.91 5.14 17.63
C SER A 27 -4.21 6.64 17.59
N GLN A 28 -3.70 7.37 18.58
CA GLN A 28 -3.54 8.81 18.45
C GLN A 28 -2.61 9.07 17.26
N ALA A 29 -2.82 10.19 16.54
CA ALA A 29 -2.07 10.53 15.32
C ALA A 29 -0.59 10.16 15.48
N PRO A 30 0.01 9.45 14.51
CA PRO A 30 1.35 8.91 14.68
C PRO A 30 2.28 10.07 15.05
N ALA A 31 2.96 9.94 16.20
CA ALA A 31 4.18 10.71 16.42
C ALA A 31 5.03 10.53 15.15
N GLU A 32 5.52 11.61 14.55
CA GLU A 32 6.29 11.52 13.30
C GLU A 32 7.51 10.63 13.53
N GLN A 33 7.38 9.34 13.20
CA GLN A 33 8.39 8.30 13.42
C GLN A 33 9.35 8.18 12.22
N SER A 34 9.24 9.07 11.23
CA SER A 34 10.15 9.12 10.09
C SER A 34 11.37 9.97 10.39
N LEU A 35 12.56 9.50 9.96
CA LEU A 35 13.81 10.26 10.03
C LEU A 35 13.83 11.48 9.09
N HIS A 36 12.86 11.56 8.16
CA HIS A 36 12.70 12.63 7.21
C HIS A 36 11.34 13.30 7.39
N ALA A 37 11.29 14.59 7.12
CA ALA A 37 10.03 15.31 7.00
C ALA A 37 9.16 14.64 5.94
N PRO A 38 7.85 14.46 6.19
CA PRO A 38 6.96 13.84 5.22
C PRO A 38 6.89 14.67 3.94
N ASP A 39 7.02 14.02 2.79
CA ASP A 39 6.76 14.65 1.49
C ASP A 39 5.25 14.95 1.38
N ARG A 40 4.92 16.24 1.28
CA ARG A 40 3.55 16.73 1.14
C ARG A 40 3.18 17.04 -0.31
N GLY A 41 4.07 16.81 -1.28
CA GLY A 41 3.82 17.10 -2.70
C GLY A 41 2.60 16.37 -3.25
N CYS A 42 2.38 15.12 -2.84
CA CYS A 42 1.19 14.37 -3.24
C CYS A 42 -0.11 14.94 -2.66
N LEU A 43 -0.06 15.53 -1.46
CA LEU A 43 -1.23 16.18 -0.85
C LEU A 43 -1.58 17.47 -1.59
N ALA A 44 -0.57 18.30 -1.91
CA ALA A 44 -0.78 19.49 -2.73
C ALA A 44 -1.35 19.14 -4.11
N TRP A 45 -0.85 18.08 -4.75
CA TRP A 45 -1.43 17.58 -6.00
C TRP A 45 -2.88 17.10 -5.82
N LEU A 46 -3.21 16.43 -4.70
CA LEU A 46 -4.58 15.99 -4.42
C LEU A 46 -5.55 17.17 -4.19
N ASP A 47 -5.09 18.28 -3.62
CA ASP A 47 -5.90 19.48 -3.39
C ASP A 47 -6.41 20.11 -4.69
N ASP A 48 -5.74 19.86 -5.83
CA ASP A 48 -6.13 20.34 -7.16
C ASP A 48 -7.20 19.47 -7.85
N HIS A 49 -7.63 18.36 -7.23
CA HIS A 49 -8.62 17.43 -7.78
C HIS A 49 -9.99 17.53 -7.08
N PRO A 50 -11.12 17.29 -7.78
CA PRO A 50 -12.43 17.23 -7.15
C PRO A 50 -12.52 16.14 -6.06
N PRO A 51 -13.35 16.32 -5.01
CA PRO A 51 -13.55 15.30 -3.98
C PRO A 51 -13.97 13.94 -4.57
N ARG A 52 -13.38 12.85 -4.08
CA ARG A 52 -13.66 11.47 -4.50
C ARG A 52 -13.37 11.19 -6.00
N SER A 53 -12.44 11.92 -6.62
CA SER A 53 -12.10 11.75 -8.05
C SER A 53 -10.78 11.01 -8.33
N VAL A 54 -9.95 10.78 -7.31
CA VAL A 54 -8.62 10.17 -7.44
C VAL A 54 -8.62 8.76 -6.87
N LEU A 55 -8.12 7.79 -7.65
CA LEU A 55 -7.91 6.42 -7.21
C LEU A 55 -6.55 6.26 -6.51
N TYR A 56 -6.55 5.82 -5.25
CA TYR A 56 -5.32 5.41 -4.56
C TYR A 56 -5.01 3.94 -4.83
N VAL A 57 -3.77 3.66 -5.27
CA VAL A 57 -3.30 2.30 -5.57
C VAL A 57 -2.05 2.01 -4.75
N SER A 58 -2.11 0.96 -3.93
CA SER A 58 -0.95 0.46 -3.18
C SER A 58 -1.14 -1.03 -2.89
N LEU A 59 -0.06 -1.79 -3.06
CA LEU A 59 0.00 -3.23 -2.72
C LEU A 59 0.64 -3.47 -1.34
N GLY A 60 0.88 -2.40 -0.57
CA GLY A 60 1.54 -2.47 0.72
C GLY A 60 3.03 -2.82 0.63
N SER A 61 3.66 -3.02 1.78
CA SER A 61 5.09 -3.32 1.89
C SER A 61 5.44 -4.79 1.61
N VAL A 62 4.46 -5.69 1.68
CA VAL A 62 4.69 -7.15 1.62
C VAL A 62 4.47 -7.72 0.22
N ALA A 63 3.40 -7.32 -0.47
CA ALA A 63 3.05 -7.94 -1.75
C ALA A 63 4.03 -7.58 -2.85
N CYS A 64 4.41 -8.58 -3.65
CA CYS A 64 5.15 -8.45 -4.90
C CYS A 64 4.28 -8.98 -6.05
N VAL A 65 4.54 -8.50 -7.25
CA VAL A 65 3.88 -8.93 -8.48
C VAL A 65 4.92 -9.25 -9.54
N ASP A 66 4.62 -10.19 -10.42
CA ASP A 66 5.46 -10.39 -11.59
C ASP A 66 5.35 -9.20 -12.56
N ARG A 67 6.31 -9.11 -13.49
CA ARG A 67 6.37 -8.04 -14.48
C ARG A 67 5.12 -7.96 -15.36
N GLY A 68 4.52 -9.10 -15.72
CA GLY A 68 3.31 -9.14 -16.54
C GLY A 68 2.13 -8.52 -15.80
N ALA A 69 1.89 -8.96 -14.55
CA ALA A 69 0.85 -8.39 -13.70
C ALA A 69 1.03 -6.88 -13.50
N PHE A 70 2.25 -6.41 -13.23
CA PHE A 70 2.53 -4.97 -13.12
C PHE A 70 2.22 -4.19 -14.40
N VAL A 71 2.56 -4.74 -15.57
CA VAL A 71 2.28 -4.12 -16.88
C VAL A 71 0.78 -4.06 -17.15
N GLU A 72 0.04 -5.12 -16.88
CA GLU A 72 -1.42 -5.13 -17.05
C GLU A 72 -2.10 -4.14 -16.09
N MET A 73 -1.62 -4.01 -14.85
CA MET A 73 -2.08 -2.97 -13.93
C MET A 73 -1.82 -1.56 -14.49
N ALA A 74 -0.62 -1.30 -15.02
CA ALA A 74 -0.28 -0.02 -15.62
C ALA A 74 -1.17 0.32 -16.82
N TRP A 75 -1.43 -0.66 -17.71
CA TRP A 75 -2.36 -0.50 -18.83
C TRP A 75 -3.80 -0.26 -18.37
N GLY A 76 -4.26 -1.01 -17.35
CA GLY A 76 -5.59 -0.84 -16.76
C GLY A 76 -5.78 0.56 -16.19
N LEU A 77 -4.80 1.06 -15.42
CA LEU A 77 -4.82 2.41 -14.88
C LEU A 77 -4.81 3.47 -15.99
N ALA A 78 -3.92 3.34 -16.98
CA ALA A 78 -3.84 4.28 -18.10
C ALA A 78 -5.15 4.34 -18.92
N ARG A 79 -5.80 3.20 -19.14
CA ARG A 79 -7.06 3.12 -19.92
C ARG A 79 -8.31 3.50 -19.13
N SER A 80 -8.23 3.55 -17.80
CA SER A 80 -9.38 3.87 -16.94
C SER A 80 -9.89 5.30 -17.13
N GLY A 81 -9.04 6.22 -17.57
CA GLY A 81 -9.37 7.64 -17.67
C GLY A 81 -9.56 8.35 -16.33
N VAL A 82 -9.34 7.67 -15.20
CA VAL A 82 -9.40 8.28 -13.87
C VAL A 82 -8.02 8.80 -13.46
N SER A 83 -7.99 9.91 -12.74
CA SER A 83 -6.77 10.35 -12.06
C SER A 83 -6.42 9.35 -10.96
N PHE A 84 -5.14 9.00 -10.82
CA PHE A 84 -4.70 8.01 -9.83
C PHE A 84 -3.40 8.43 -9.16
N LEU A 85 -3.25 8.02 -7.90
CA LEU A 85 -2.03 8.08 -7.12
C LEU A 85 -1.57 6.64 -6.85
N TRP A 86 -0.46 6.22 -7.47
CA TRP A 86 0.05 4.85 -7.36
C TRP A 86 1.40 4.82 -6.65
N VAL A 87 1.46 4.07 -5.54
CA VAL A 87 2.70 3.79 -4.81
C VAL A 87 3.45 2.64 -5.47
N VAL A 88 4.55 2.97 -6.16
CA VAL A 88 5.49 2.00 -6.74
C VAL A 88 6.76 1.99 -5.89
N ARG A 89 6.98 0.91 -5.13
CA ARG A 89 8.14 0.74 -4.25
C ARG A 89 9.24 -0.11 -4.89
N PRO A 90 10.51 0.02 -4.48
CA PRO A 90 11.54 -0.96 -4.79
C PRO A 90 11.12 -2.38 -4.36
N GLY A 91 11.37 -3.37 -5.21
CA GLY A 91 10.99 -4.76 -4.97
C GLY A 91 9.49 -5.04 -5.08
N LEU A 92 8.70 -4.13 -5.67
CA LEU A 92 7.30 -4.41 -6.01
C LEU A 92 7.19 -5.41 -7.17
N VAL A 93 8.09 -5.30 -8.15
CA VAL A 93 8.09 -6.14 -9.35
C VAL A 93 9.19 -7.18 -9.25
N ASP A 94 8.81 -8.46 -9.29
CA ASP A 94 9.77 -9.57 -9.25
C ASP A 94 10.73 -9.51 -10.44
N GLY A 95 12.00 -9.85 -10.18
CA GLY A 95 13.05 -9.83 -11.20
C GLY A 95 13.58 -8.44 -11.55
N VAL A 96 13.00 -7.35 -11.04
CA VAL A 96 13.61 -6.02 -11.06
C VAL A 96 14.50 -5.87 -9.81
N ALA A 97 15.49 -6.76 -9.69
CA ALA A 97 16.58 -6.58 -8.74
C ALA A 97 17.30 -5.27 -9.07
N ARG A 98 17.79 -4.57 -8.04
CA ARG A 98 18.42 -3.24 -8.07
C ARG A 98 19.46 -3.11 -9.21
N ALA A 99 19.01 -2.76 -10.41
CA ALA A 99 19.88 -2.59 -11.57
C ALA A 99 20.69 -1.28 -11.52
N GLY A 100 20.86 -0.68 -10.33
CA GLY A 100 21.51 0.62 -10.13
C GLY A 100 22.63 0.66 -9.09
N GLU A 101 22.95 -0.44 -8.39
CA GLU A 101 23.90 -0.40 -7.25
C GLU A 101 25.10 -1.37 -7.36
N SER A 102 25.43 -1.87 -8.56
CA SER A 102 26.59 -2.76 -8.77
C SER A 102 27.75 -2.17 -9.59
N ARG A 103 27.89 -0.83 -9.71
CA ARG A 103 28.93 -0.22 -10.56
C ARG A 103 29.96 0.69 -9.89
N LEU A 104 30.06 0.77 -8.56
CA LEU A 104 31.05 1.66 -7.91
C LEU A 104 31.80 1.01 -6.75
N GLU A 105 32.38 -0.18 -6.92
CA GLU A 105 33.50 -0.66 -6.09
C GLU A 105 34.40 -1.59 -6.94
N GLY A 106 35.67 -1.19 -7.11
CA GLY A 106 36.70 -1.91 -7.87
C GLY A 106 37.19 -1.08 -9.07
N GLY A 107 38.44 -0.62 -9.13
CA GLY A 107 39.58 -0.74 -8.25
C GLY A 107 40.53 0.43 -8.53
N GLU A 108 41.61 0.43 -7.76
CA GLU A 108 42.76 1.35 -7.67
C GLU A 108 43.15 2.19 -8.89
#